data_AF-F9ECU4-F1
#
_entry.id   AF-F9ECU4-F1
#
_cell.length_a   1.000
_cell.length_b   1.000
_cell.length_c   1.000
_cell.angle_alpha   90.00
_cell.angle_beta   90.00
_cell.angle_gamma   90.00
#
_symmetry.space_group_name_H-M   'P 1'
#
loop_
_entity.id
_entity.type
_entity.pdbx_description
1 polymer ?
#
loop_
_entity_poly.entity_id
_entity_poly.type
_entity_poly.pdbx_seq_one_letter_code
_entity_poly.pdbx_strand_id
1 'polypeptide(L)'
;MPLSSDLTTLQTLHSTLSGDVDSAHSIVSGTDTSLASAVWESPNADSFRSAWDEFRPKLIQFEQVLASAACDVANNHNNIAEANGVTDQPELPQVESYDA
;
A
#
# COMPACT_ATOMS: atom_id res chain seq x y z
N MET A 1 -2.12 -23.77 -16.43
CA MET A 1 -1.79 -22.39 -16.81
C MET A 1 -0.28 -22.30 -16.94
N PRO A 2 0.27 -21.54 -17.90
CA PRO A 2 1.72 -21.46 -18.05
C PRO A 2 2.32 -20.68 -16.87
N LEU A 3 3.30 -21.26 -16.18
CA LEU A 3 3.96 -20.70 -14.98
C LEU A 3 4.33 -19.22 -15.11
N SER A 4 4.83 -18.81 -16.28
CA SER A 4 5.15 -17.40 -16.56
C SER A 4 3.94 -16.48 -16.44
N SER A 5 2.74 -16.92 -16.83
CA SER A 5 1.51 -16.15 -16.64
C SER A 5 1.14 -16.01 -15.18
N ASP A 6 1.39 -17.02 -14.34
CA ASP A 6 1.09 -16.98 -12.91
C ASP A 6 2.08 -16.05 -12.17
N LEU A 7 3.34 -16.02 -12.60
CA LEU A 7 4.32 -15.05 -12.07
C LEU A 7 3.96 -13.61 -12.45
N THR A 8 3.53 -13.37 -13.71
CA THR A 8 3.08 -12.04 -14.13
C THR A 8 1.86 -11.53 -13.34
N THR A 9 0.92 -12.42 -12.96
CA THR A 9 -0.23 -12.00 -12.15
C THR A 9 0.18 -11.63 -10.72
N LEU A 10 1.13 -12.36 -10.12
CA LEU A 10 1.72 -12.00 -8.83
C LEU A 10 2.49 -10.68 -8.89
N GLN A 11 3.29 -10.45 -9.94
CA GLN A 11 3.96 -9.17 -10.16
C GLN A 11 2.96 -8.01 -10.27
N THR A 12 1.86 -8.22 -10.99
CA THR A 12 0.81 -7.20 -11.14
C THR A 12 0.16 -6.90 -9.79
N LEU A 13 -0.18 -7.93 -9.01
CA LEU A 13 -0.74 -7.76 -7.68
C LEU A 13 0.23 -7.03 -6.75
N HIS A 14 1.51 -7.40 -6.74
CA HIS A 14 2.55 -6.72 -5.98
C HIS A 14 2.62 -5.22 -6.32
N SER A 15 2.63 -4.88 -7.61
CA SER A 15 2.67 -3.48 -8.06
C SER A 15 1.44 -2.70 -7.59
N THR A 16 0.26 -3.31 -7.62
CA THR A 16 -0.97 -2.68 -7.11
C THR A 16 -0.87 -2.41 -5.62
N LEU A 17 -0.53 -3.43 -4.82
CA LEU A 17 -0.43 -3.28 -3.37
C LEU A 17 0.64 -2.26 -2.96
N SER A 18 1.78 -2.24 -3.66
CA SER A 18 2.84 -1.23 -3.45
C SER A 18 2.33 0.18 -3.73
N GLY A 19 1.61 0.38 -4.85
CA GLY A 19 1.03 1.69 -5.18
C GLY A 19 -0.07 2.12 -4.21
N ASP A 20 -0.81 1.16 -3.63
CA ASP A 20 -1.83 1.44 -2.62
C ASP A 20 -1.20 1.86 -1.27
N VAL A 21 -0.01 1.36 -0.91
CA VAL A 21 0.79 1.85 0.25
C VAL A 21 1.11 3.34 0.06
N ASP A 22 1.68 3.71 -1.08
CA ASP A 22 2.02 5.11 -1.38
C ASP A 22 0.79 6.02 -1.39
N SER A 23 -0.34 5.50 -1.90
CA SER A 23 -1.61 6.22 -1.95
C SER A 23 -2.18 6.45 -0.56
N ALA A 24 -2.18 5.44 0.32
CA ALA A 24 -2.64 5.56 1.70
C ALA A 24 -1.80 6.59 2.46
N HIS A 25 -0.49 6.51 2.36
CA HIS A 25 0.43 7.46 2.98
C HIS A 25 0.21 8.90 2.48
N SER A 26 0.06 9.07 1.16
CA SER A 26 -0.17 10.38 0.54
C SER A 26 -1.50 11.00 0.98
N ILE A 27 -2.55 10.19 1.15
CA ILE A 27 -3.84 10.65 1.67
C ILE A 27 -3.70 11.12 3.11
N VAL A 28 -3.02 10.36 3.97
CA VAL A 28 -2.80 10.72 5.38
C VAL A 28 -1.99 12.00 5.50
N SER A 29 -0.78 12.01 4.93
CA SER A 29 0.16 13.14 5.04
C SER A 29 -0.36 14.42 4.39
N GLY A 30 -0.96 14.30 3.19
CA GLY A 30 -1.52 15.44 2.45
C GLY A 30 -2.75 16.05 3.15
N THR A 31 -3.63 15.20 3.67
CA THR A 31 -4.83 15.68 4.39
C THR A 31 -4.44 16.33 5.72
N ASP A 32 -3.56 15.70 6.51
CA ASP A 32 -3.09 16.27 7.78
C ASP A 32 -2.43 17.64 7.58
N THR A 33 -1.51 17.74 6.61
CA THR A 33 -0.82 19.00 6.29
C THR A 33 -1.80 20.10 5.86
N SER A 34 -2.79 19.74 5.04
CA SER A 34 -3.80 20.68 4.55
C SER A 34 -4.75 21.11 5.67
N LEU A 35 -5.18 20.19 6.53
CA LEU A 35 -6.03 20.49 7.69
C LEU A 35 -5.32 21.40 8.70
N ALA A 36 -4.04 21.16 8.96
CA ALA A 36 -3.24 21.95 9.90
C ALA A 36 -2.98 23.39 9.43
N SER A 37 -2.97 23.62 8.11
CA SER A 37 -2.69 24.92 7.50
C SER A 37 -3.96 25.72 7.15
N ALA A 38 -5.12 25.08 7.06
CA ALA A 38 -6.36 25.73 6.65
C ALA A 38 -7.13 26.37 7.82
N VAL A 39 -7.53 27.63 7.65
CA VAL A 39 -8.55 28.27 8.50
C VAL A 39 -9.93 27.90 7.96
N TRP A 40 -10.42 26.72 8.34
CA TRP A 40 -11.74 26.21 7.96
C TRP A 40 -12.61 26.00 9.20
N GLU A 41 -13.50 26.95 9.47
CA GLU A 41 -14.35 27.04 10.67
C GLU A 41 -15.83 27.02 10.26
N SER A 42 -16.39 25.82 10.10
CA SER A 42 -17.80 25.61 9.76
C SER A 42 -18.28 24.28 10.34
N PRO A 43 -19.59 24.05 10.49
CA PRO A 43 -20.11 22.76 11.00
C PRO A 43 -19.65 21.53 10.18
N ASN A 44 -19.45 21.70 8.88
CA ASN A 44 -18.89 20.65 8.02
C ASN A 44 -17.41 20.38 8.30
N ALA A 45 -16.66 21.40 8.72
CA ALA A 45 -15.26 21.27 9.10
C ALA A 45 -15.13 20.44 10.38
N ASP A 46 -15.99 20.67 11.36
CA ASP A 46 -16.03 19.89 12.61
C ASP A 46 -16.43 18.44 12.33
N SER A 47 -17.46 18.25 11.49
CA SER A 47 -17.91 16.92 11.08
C SER A 47 -16.84 16.15 10.33
N PHE A 48 -16.11 16.81 9.41
CA PHE A 48 -15.00 16.21 8.69
C PHE A 48 -13.84 15.86 9.62
N ARG A 49 -13.39 16.79 10.49
CA ARG A 49 -12.28 16.53 11.42
C ARG A 49 -12.61 15.37 12.36
N SER A 50 -13.84 15.28 12.87
CA SER A 50 -14.28 14.14 13.68
C SER A 50 -14.21 12.81 12.91
N ALA A 51 -14.69 12.78 11.67
CA ALA A 51 -14.62 11.56 10.84
C ALA A 51 -13.17 11.21 10.45
N TRP A 52 -12.34 12.23 10.21
CA TRP A 52 -10.94 12.08 9.89
C TRP A 52 -10.16 11.50 11.07
N ASP A 53 -10.35 12.02 12.29
CA ASP A 53 -9.69 11.51 13.50
C ASP A 53 -10.00 10.02 13.75
N GLU A 54 -11.22 9.56 13.39
CA GLU A 54 -11.60 8.14 13.48
C GLU A 54 -11.05 7.28 12.33
N PHE A 55 -11.01 7.82 11.11
CA PHE A 55 -10.63 7.08 9.91
C PHE A 55 -9.12 7.00 9.71
N ARG A 56 -8.41 8.10 9.94
CA ARG A 56 -6.95 8.24 9.79
C ARG A 56 -6.17 7.07 10.41
N PRO A 57 -6.34 6.69 11.70
CA PRO A 57 -5.59 5.58 12.27
C PRO A 57 -5.92 4.23 11.60
N LYS A 58 -7.14 4.04 11.09
CA LYS A 58 -7.52 2.83 10.34
C LYS A 58 -6.84 2.80 8.96
N LEU A 59 -6.71 3.95 8.31
CA LEU A 59 -6.00 4.05 7.04
C LEU A 59 -4.50 3.77 7.21
N ILE A 60 -3.86 4.30 8.27
CA ILE A 60 -2.46 3.97 8.62
C ILE A 60 -2.30 2.46 8.89
N GLN A 61 -3.22 1.87 9.66
CA GLN A 61 -3.19 0.41 9.88
C GLN A 61 -3.37 -0.37 8.56
N PHE A 62 -4.22 0.11 7.66
CA PHE A 62 -4.42 -0.52 6.37
C PHE A 62 -3.18 -0.41 5.48
N GLU A 63 -2.47 0.71 5.50
CA GLU A 63 -1.16 0.88 4.84
C GLU A 63 -0.16 -0.20 5.29
N GLN A 64 -0.05 -0.45 6.59
CA GLN A 64 0.82 -1.51 7.14
C GLN A 64 0.41 -2.90 6.64
N VAL A 65 -0.90 -3.17 6.53
CA VAL A 65 -1.42 -4.42 5.99
C VAL A 65 -1.13 -4.55 4.50
N LEU A 66 -1.26 -3.47 3.72
CA LEU A 66 -0.91 -3.43 2.30
C LEU A 66 0.57 -3.74 2.08
N ALA A 67 1.46 -3.11 2.86
CA ALA A 67 2.91 -3.38 2.79
C ALA A 67 3.22 -4.84 3.14
N SER A 68 2.64 -5.37 4.22
CA SER A 68 2.80 -6.78 4.61
C SER A 68 2.31 -7.74 3.52
N ALA A 69 1.18 -7.44 2.90
CA ALA A 69 0.64 -8.25 1.80
C ALA A 69 1.50 -8.17 0.54
N ALA A 70 2.03 -6.99 0.20
CA ALA A 70 2.96 -6.83 -0.91
C ALA A 70 4.22 -7.69 -0.69
N CYS A 71 4.81 -7.66 0.52
CA CYS A 71 5.95 -8.51 0.88
C CYS A 71 5.63 -10.00 0.77
N ASP A 72 4.46 -10.45 1.20
CA ASP A 72 4.03 -11.85 1.05
C ASP A 72 3.91 -12.27 -0.43
N VAL A 73 3.34 -11.40 -1.27
CA VAL A 73 3.26 -11.62 -2.73
C VAL A 73 4.64 -11.66 -3.36
N ALA A 74 5.56 -10.78 -2.97
CA ALA A 74 6.95 -10.78 -3.43
C ALA A 74 7.65 -12.10 -3.07
N ASN A 75 7.52 -12.54 -1.81
CA ASN A 75 8.08 -13.81 -1.35
C ASN A 75 7.50 -14.99 -2.13
N ASN A 76 6.19 -15.02 -2.34
CA ASN A 76 5.54 -16.08 -3.10
C ASN A 76 6.04 -16.11 -4.56
N HIS A 77 6.07 -14.96 -5.23
CA HIS A 77 6.60 -14.83 -6.59
C HIS A 77 8.04 -15.34 -6.70
N ASN A 78 8.93 -14.83 -5.84
CA ASN A 78 10.35 -15.12 -5.89
C ASN A 78 10.64 -16.60 -5.56
N ASN A 79 9.95 -17.16 -4.56
CA ASN A 79 10.06 -18.58 -4.20
C ASN A 79 9.60 -19.50 -5.34
N ILE A 80 8.51 -19.15 -6.04
CA ILE A 80 8.03 -19.92 -7.20
C ILE A 80 9.04 -19.85 -8.35
N ALA A 81 9.57 -18.65 -8.64
CA ALA A 81 10.56 -18.47 -9.70
C ALA A 81 11.84 -19.28 -9.42
N GLU A 82 12.37 -19.20 -8.19
CA GLU A 82 13.54 -19.95 -7.76
C GLU A 82 13.33 -21.46 -7.83
N ALA A 83 12.22 -21.97 -7.26
CA ALA A 83 11.92 -23.41 -7.23
C ALA A 83 11.76 -24.03 -8.63
N ASN A 84 11.44 -23.22 -9.65
CA ASN A 84 11.26 -23.66 -11.03
C ASN A 84 12.42 -23.23 -11.96
N GLY A 85 13.47 -22.59 -11.44
CA GLY A 85 14.62 -22.14 -12.23
C GLY A 85 14.27 -21.07 -13.28
N VAL A 86 13.23 -20.27 -13.02
CA VAL A 86 12.81 -19.17 -13.89
C VAL A 86 13.79 -18.00 -13.71
N THR A 87 14.42 -17.56 -14.81
CA THR A 87 15.48 -16.52 -14.78
C THR A 87 15.16 -15.29 -15.63
N ASP A 88 14.04 -15.31 -16.36
CA ASP A 88 13.55 -14.23 -17.22
C ASP A 88 12.51 -13.33 -16.52
N GLN A 89 12.15 -13.63 -15.28
CA GLN A 89 11.26 -12.83 -14.44
C GLN A 89 12.05 -11.97 -13.45
N PRO A 90 11.60 -10.75 -13.15
CA PRO A 90 12.28 -9.89 -12.18
C PRO A 90 12.09 -10.39 -10.76
N GLU A 91 13.10 -10.20 -9.90
CA GLU A 91 12.93 -10.34 -8.46
C GLU A 91 12.08 -9.19 -7.92
N LEU A 92 11.00 -9.51 -7.20
CA LEU A 92 10.14 -8.49 -6.60
C LEU A 92 10.74 -8.00 -5.28
N PRO A 93 10.85 -6.67 -5.08
CA PRO A 93 11.43 -6.09 -3.88
C PRO A 93 10.48 -6.21 -2.67
N GLN A 94 11.02 -6.00 -1.48
CA GLN A 94 10.19 -5.80 -0.28
C GLN A 94 9.63 -4.36 -0.26
N VAL A 95 8.50 -4.18 0.41
CA VAL A 95 7.81 -2.90 0.57
C VAL A 95 7.77 -2.54 2.05
N GLU A 96 8.06 -1.27 2.37
CA GLU A 96 7.97 -0.74 3.73
C GLU A 96 6.75 0.18 3.83
N SER A 97 6.07 0.17 4.98
CA SER A 97 5.11 1.23 5.31
C SER A 97 5.85 2.46 5.82
N TYR A 98 5.31 3.64 5.58
CA TYR A 98 5.92 4.90 5.98
C TYR A 98 5.80 5.17 7.49
N ASP A 99 4.79 4.55 8.13
CA ASP A 99 4.51 4.66 9.57
C ASP A 99 4.97 3.41 10.37
N ALA A 100 6.03 2.71 9.89
CA ALA A 100 6.64 1.54 10.55
C ALA A 100 7.52 1.89 11.76
#